data_AF-B4IZ14-F1
#
_entry.id   AF-B4IZ14-F1
#
_cell.length_a   1.000
_cell.length_b   1.000
_cell.length_c   1.000
_cell.angle_alpha   90.00
_cell.angle_beta   90.00
_cell.angle_gamma   90.00
#
_symmetry.space_group_name_H-M   'P 1'
#
loop_
_entity.id
_entity.type
_entity.pdbx_description
1 polymer ?
#
loop_
_entity_poly.entity_id
_entity_poly.type
_entity_poly.pdbx_seq_one_letter_code
_entity_poly.pdbx_strand_id
1 'polypeptide(L)'
;MNLGALARSLSNSLRLTLGSKKQLQTPSESSSTPSVRLAPSSSICSRDPAQEDRLAQAVAQINQRRQPYKQTVELILDKVSELEHTLYEDQQHEFQLRMAVERQTERIHELNFSLDTEKQRNNRLVQLLRGVDTESSSDSEPETQLLNGMRLHSRDELHGSISPLLMQQRYEELSASNRQTHRQLAKKDKALKLLKCDLEVLRGKYDSMYDDYRSEQRRLETLCGRYLHMQQKKKQQIFILKETLGYASECLFHAQVTIENCARGADIDEHHLTTFNQNMELFMRALRNCCCLRKLRKLQQDADEVDKLPAPSVGDSSNCRDPQVTAQKKRRLRKRSKH
;
A
#
# COMPACT_ATOMS: atom_id res chain seq x y z
N MET A 1 -0.98 -2.88 -25.84
CA MET A 1 -2.20 -2.07 -26.10
C MET A 1 -1.86 -0.61 -25.85
N ASN A 2 -2.05 0.27 -26.84
CA ASN A 2 -1.58 1.66 -26.76
C ASN A 2 -2.62 2.55 -26.05
N LEU A 3 -2.56 2.58 -24.72
CA LEU A 3 -3.51 3.27 -23.84
C LEU A 3 -3.57 4.79 -24.11
N GLY A 4 -2.48 5.37 -24.59
CA GLY A 4 -2.43 6.79 -24.99
C GLY A 4 -3.28 7.14 -26.21
N ALA A 5 -3.64 6.17 -27.06
CA ALA A 5 -4.59 6.39 -28.16
C ALA A 5 -6.05 6.39 -27.66
N LEU A 6 -6.36 5.58 -26.64
CA LEU A 6 -7.68 5.50 -26.03
C LEU A 6 -8.01 6.78 -25.25
N ALA A 7 -7.04 7.29 -24.47
CA ALA A 7 -7.19 8.53 -23.70
C ALA A 7 -7.43 9.75 -24.62
N ARG A 8 -6.72 9.83 -25.75
CA ARG A 8 -6.92 10.90 -26.75
C ARG A 8 -8.27 10.80 -27.46
N SER A 9 -8.74 9.59 -27.75
CA SER A 9 -10.07 9.36 -28.36
C SER A 9 -11.22 9.75 -27.42
N LEU A 10 -11.09 9.43 -26.12
CA LEU A 10 -12.08 9.80 -25.10
C LEU A 10 -12.09 11.30 -24.81
N SER A 11 -10.92 11.95 -24.81
CA SER A 11 -10.81 13.40 -24.65
C SER A 11 -11.52 14.17 -25.79
N ASN A 12 -11.34 13.72 -27.04
CA ASN A 12 -11.99 14.33 -28.21
C ASN A 12 -13.51 14.12 -28.24
N SER A 13 -14.00 12.96 -27.74
CA SER A 13 -15.43 12.64 -27.64
C SER A 13 -16.17 13.51 -26.62
N LEU A 14 -15.47 13.97 -25.57
CA LEU A 14 -16.08 14.69 -24.44
C LEU A 14 -16.00 16.23 -24.55
N ARG A 15 -15.45 16.79 -25.64
CA ARG A 15 -15.29 18.25 -25.85
C ARG A 15 -14.77 18.99 -24.60
N LEU A 16 -13.84 18.39 -23.86
CA LEU A 16 -13.18 19.03 -22.74
C LEU A 16 -12.05 19.91 -23.28
N THR A 17 -12.36 21.17 -23.58
CA THR A 17 -11.34 22.19 -23.81
C THR A 17 -10.65 22.50 -22.47
N LEU A 18 -9.62 21.72 -22.12
CA LEU A 18 -8.63 22.17 -21.15
C LEU A 18 -7.71 23.16 -21.86
N GLY A 19 -7.92 24.44 -21.57
CA GLY A 19 -7.02 25.51 -21.98
C GLY A 19 -5.65 25.30 -21.36
N SER A 20 -4.67 24.94 -22.19
CA SER A 20 -3.26 25.09 -21.85
C SER A 20 -2.66 26.08 -22.85
N LYS A 21 -2.46 27.31 -22.38
CA LYS A 21 -1.62 28.30 -23.07
C LYS A 21 -0.18 27.82 -23.00
N LYS A 22 0.30 27.19 -24.07
CA LYS A 22 1.67 27.37 -24.55
C LYS A 22 1.70 27.21 -26.06
N GLN A 23 1.78 28.37 -26.68
CA GLN A 23 1.92 28.64 -28.10
C GLN A 23 3.30 28.16 -28.56
N LEU A 24 3.32 27.24 -29.53
CA LEU A 24 4.45 27.07 -30.44
C LEU A 24 3.90 26.77 -31.84
N GLN A 25 4.11 27.74 -32.73
CA GLN A 25 3.97 27.69 -34.20
C GLN A 25 4.90 26.59 -34.75
N THR A 26 4.68 25.79 -35.81
CA THR A 26 4.03 25.85 -37.17
C THR A 26 4.34 24.49 -37.87
N PRO A 27 3.97 24.16 -39.13
CA PRO A 27 2.71 24.36 -39.88
C PRO A 27 2.12 23.04 -40.46
N SER A 28 0.83 23.11 -40.85
CA SER A 28 0.15 22.47 -42.00
C SER A 28 0.59 21.08 -42.51
N GLU A 29 -0.32 20.10 -42.46
CA GLU A 29 -0.75 19.38 -43.68
C GLU A 29 -2.11 18.71 -43.51
N SER A 30 -2.91 18.85 -44.57
CA SER A 30 -4.30 18.46 -44.74
C SER A 30 -4.52 16.96 -44.93
N SER A 31 -5.60 16.40 -44.40
CA SER A 31 -6.37 15.39 -45.15
C SER A 31 -7.82 15.28 -44.69
N SER A 32 -8.67 15.26 -45.72
CA SER A 32 -10.12 15.27 -45.81
C SER A 32 -10.81 13.97 -45.41
N THR A 33 -12.03 14.06 -44.88
CA THR A 33 -13.11 13.08 -45.17
C THR A 33 -14.50 13.70 -44.89
N PRO A 34 -15.57 13.21 -45.56
CA PRO A 34 -16.66 14.06 -46.03
C PRO A 34 -17.87 14.15 -45.09
N SER A 35 -18.52 15.31 -45.19
CA SER A 35 -19.79 15.66 -44.56
C SER A 35 -20.95 14.98 -45.30
N VAL A 36 -21.62 14.03 -44.65
CA VAL A 36 -22.93 13.54 -45.09
C VAL A 36 -23.99 14.49 -44.57
N ARG A 37 -24.53 15.30 -45.47
CA ARG A 37 -25.74 16.12 -45.28
C ARG A 37 -26.95 15.20 -45.26
N LEU A 38 -27.69 15.17 -44.16
CA LEU A 38 -29.10 14.78 -44.15
C LEU A 38 -29.92 16.05 -43.91
N ALA A 39 -30.80 16.34 -44.86
CA ALA A 39 -31.72 17.47 -44.86
C ALA A 39 -32.74 17.35 -43.71
N PRO A 40 -33.17 18.46 -43.10
CA PRO A 40 -34.23 18.45 -42.11
C PRO A 40 -35.59 18.43 -42.84
N SER A 41 -36.34 17.34 -42.67
CA SER A 41 -37.78 17.33 -42.97
C SER A 41 -38.49 18.16 -41.90
N SER A 42 -38.90 19.35 -42.31
CA SER A 42 -39.80 20.23 -41.58
C SER A 42 -41.19 19.60 -41.48
N SER A 43 -41.54 19.13 -40.28
CA SER A 43 -42.91 18.93 -39.85
C SER A 43 -43.18 19.89 -38.70
N ILE A 44 -43.97 20.92 -39.01
CA ILE A 44 -44.50 21.89 -38.06
C ILE A 44 -45.30 21.12 -37.00
N CYS A 45 -44.81 21.12 -35.77
CA CYS A 45 -45.63 21.03 -34.57
C CYS A 45 -45.12 22.09 -33.61
N SER A 46 -46.03 22.96 -33.19
CA SER A 46 -45.90 23.99 -32.16
C SER A 46 -44.85 23.67 -31.10
N ARG A 47 -43.74 24.43 -31.08
CA ARG A 47 -42.81 24.42 -29.94
C ARG A 47 -43.50 25.10 -28.76
N ASP A 48 -44.12 24.28 -27.94
CA ASP A 48 -44.52 24.69 -26.60
C ASP A 48 -43.24 25.02 -25.80
N PRO A 49 -43.08 26.24 -25.26
CA PRO A 49 -41.89 26.59 -24.44
C PRO A 49 -41.74 25.66 -23.22
N ALA A 50 -42.85 25.06 -22.78
CA ALA A 50 -42.89 24.05 -21.73
C ALA A 50 -42.16 22.72 -22.09
N GLN A 51 -41.98 22.41 -23.38
CA GLN A 51 -41.34 21.17 -23.82
C GLN A 51 -39.80 21.31 -23.86
N GLU A 52 -39.30 22.51 -24.19
CA GLU A 52 -37.87 22.85 -24.17
C GLU A 52 -37.35 22.92 -22.72
N ASP A 53 -38.13 23.49 -21.80
CA ASP A 53 -37.83 23.49 -20.36
C ASP A 53 -37.84 22.09 -19.74
N ARG A 54 -38.74 21.20 -20.17
CA ARG A 54 -38.75 19.78 -19.74
C ARG A 54 -37.53 19.01 -20.25
N LEU A 55 -37.08 19.27 -21.47
CA LEU A 55 -35.86 18.70 -22.03
C LEU A 55 -34.60 19.22 -21.31
N ALA A 56 -34.55 20.52 -21.01
CA ALA A 56 -33.47 21.12 -20.23
C ALA A 56 -33.41 20.55 -18.80
N GLN A 57 -34.56 20.37 -18.13
CA GLN A 57 -34.63 19.71 -16.83
C GLN A 57 -34.24 18.23 -16.88
N ALA A 58 -34.65 17.49 -17.92
CA ALA A 58 -34.26 16.09 -18.09
C ALA A 58 -32.75 15.95 -18.30
N VAL A 59 -32.14 16.84 -19.10
CA VAL A 59 -30.69 16.90 -19.31
C VAL A 59 -29.96 17.29 -18.03
N ALA A 60 -30.49 18.24 -17.24
CA ALA A 60 -29.93 18.62 -15.95
C ALA A 60 -29.98 17.47 -14.92
N GLN A 61 -31.08 16.71 -14.86
CA GLN A 61 -31.20 15.53 -13.99
C GLN A 61 -30.27 14.39 -14.41
N ILE A 62 -30.09 14.17 -15.73
CA ILE A 62 -29.12 13.19 -16.25
C ILE A 62 -27.69 13.62 -15.90
N ASN A 63 -27.36 14.91 -16.03
CA ASN A 63 -26.05 15.43 -15.63
C ASN A 63 -25.82 15.33 -14.12
N GLN A 64 -26.82 15.60 -13.28
CA GLN A 64 -26.72 15.38 -11.83
C GLN A 64 -26.49 13.90 -11.47
N ARG A 65 -27.15 12.97 -12.16
CA ARG A 65 -26.90 11.52 -11.98
C ARG A 65 -25.53 11.06 -12.51
N ARG A 66 -24.94 11.79 -13.48
CA ARG A 66 -23.61 11.51 -14.04
C ARG A 66 -22.45 12.14 -13.25
N GLN A 67 -22.70 13.16 -12.44
CA GLN A 67 -21.70 13.79 -11.55
C GLN A 67 -20.88 12.78 -10.72
N PRO A 68 -21.47 11.81 -10.00
CA PRO A 68 -20.68 10.86 -9.20
C PRO A 68 -19.79 9.95 -10.05
N TYR A 69 -20.25 9.56 -11.26
CA TYR A 69 -19.43 8.81 -12.20
C TYR A 69 -18.28 9.66 -12.76
N LYS A 70 -18.52 10.94 -13.05
CA LYS A 70 -17.50 11.88 -13.50
C LYS A 70 -16.40 12.06 -12.45
N GLN A 71 -16.77 12.26 -11.19
CA GLN A 71 -15.83 12.32 -10.06
C GLN A 71 -15.04 11.03 -9.89
N THR A 72 -15.69 9.88 -10.07
CA THR A 72 -15.01 8.57 -9.97
C THR A 72 -13.99 8.39 -11.10
N VAL A 73 -14.33 8.81 -12.32
CA VAL A 73 -13.42 8.76 -13.48
C VAL A 73 -12.26 9.73 -13.31
N GLU A 74 -12.49 10.96 -12.82
CA GLU A 74 -11.43 11.92 -12.50
C GLU A 74 -10.48 11.36 -11.43
N LEU A 75 -11.01 10.75 -10.35
CA LEU A 75 -10.20 10.10 -9.32
C LEU A 75 -9.36 8.93 -9.88
N ILE A 76 -9.93 8.14 -10.78
CA ILE A 76 -9.21 7.04 -11.44
C ILE A 76 -8.08 7.60 -12.31
N LEU A 77 -8.32 8.66 -13.08
CA LEU A 77 -7.32 9.27 -13.93
C LEU A 77 -6.18 9.89 -13.11
N ASP A 78 -6.49 10.57 -12.01
CA ASP A 78 -5.49 11.12 -11.09
C ASP A 78 -4.63 10.00 -10.49
N LYS A 79 -5.26 8.89 -10.06
CA LYS A 79 -4.52 7.74 -9.53
C LYS A 79 -3.68 7.03 -10.57
N VAL A 80 -4.14 6.94 -11.81
CA VAL A 80 -3.34 6.39 -12.92
C VAL A 80 -2.14 7.30 -13.20
N SER A 81 -2.32 8.62 -13.22
CA SER A 81 -1.22 9.57 -13.41
C SER A 81 -0.19 9.51 -12.27
N GLU A 82 -0.66 9.36 -11.02
CA GLU A 82 0.21 9.18 -9.85
C GLU A 82 1.02 7.88 -9.98
N LEU A 83 0.37 6.78 -10.36
CA LEU A 83 1.04 5.50 -10.59
C LEU A 83 2.06 5.57 -11.74
N GLU A 84 1.74 6.24 -12.85
CA GLU A 84 2.67 6.44 -13.96
C GLU A 84 3.93 7.21 -13.51
N HIS A 85 3.77 8.21 -12.65
CA HIS A 85 4.88 8.95 -12.07
C HIS A 85 5.75 8.05 -11.16
N THR A 86 5.14 7.30 -10.25
CA THR A 86 5.90 6.41 -9.35
C THR A 86 6.66 5.34 -10.13
N LEU A 87 6.05 4.79 -11.18
CA LEU A 87 6.67 3.77 -12.03
C LEU A 87 7.88 4.34 -12.79
N TYR A 88 7.82 5.61 -13.20
CA TYR A 88 8.96 6.29 -13.82
C TYR A 88 10.11 6.50 -12.82
N GLU A 89 9.81 6.93 -11.59
CA GLU A 89 10.82 7.08 -10.53
C GLU A 89 11.47 5.75 -10.17
N ASP A 90 10.66 4.69 -10.04
CA ASP A 90 11.16 3.33 -9.77
C ASP A 90 12.12 2.85 -10.86
N GLN A 91 11.81 3.08 -12.14
CA GLN A 91 12.71 2.76 -13.25
C GLN A 91 14.03 3.53 -13.18
N GLN A 92 13.98 4.81 -12.79
CA GLN A 92 15.19 5.62 -12.62
C GLN A 92 16.05 5.11 -11.45
N HIS A 93 15.43 4.74 -10.32
CA HIS A 93 16.12 4.16 -9.18
C HIS A 93 16.70 2.78 -9.49
N GLU A 94 15.97 1.94 -10.21
CA GLU A 94 16.45 0.64 -10.66
C GLU A 94 17.70 0.79 -11.54
N PHE A 95 17.68 1.74 -12.49
CA PHE A 95 18.83 2.04 -13.33
C PHE A 95 20.06 2.47 -12.50
N GLN A 96 19.86 3.35 -11.51
CA GLN A 96 20.94 3.77 -10.60
C GLN A 96 21.51 2.60 -9.80
N LEU A 97 20.65 1.70 -9.32
CA LEU A 97 21.07 0.50 -8.59
C LEU A 97 21.86 -0.45 -9.47
N ARG A 98 21.42 -0.70 -10.72
CA ARG A 98 22.17 -1.52 -11.69
C ARG A 98 23.55 -0.94 -11.94
N MET A 99 23.64 0.36 -12.19
CA MET A 99 24.92 1.06 -12.38
C MET A 99 25.81 1.03 -11.13
N ALA A 100 25.24 1.00 -9.92
CA ALA A 100 26.01 0.88 -8.68
C ALA A 100 26.57 -0.54 -8.51
N VAL A 101 25.78 -1.56 -8.84
CA VAL A 101 26.19 -2.97 -8.80
C VAL A 101 27.32 -3.24 -9.80
N GLU A 102 27.21 -2.73 -11.04
CA GLU A 102 28.26 -2.86 -12.04
C GLU A 102 29.59 -2.27 -11.55
N ARG A 103 29.60 -1.04 -11.02
CA ARG A 103 30.80 -0.42 -10.46
C ARG A 103 31.40 -1.19 -9.28
N GLN A 104 30.56 -1.75 -8.41
CA GLN A 104 31.07 -2.59 -7.32
C GLN A 104 31.67 -3.89 -7.83
N THR A 105 31.07 -4.47 -8.87
CA THR A 105 31.54 -5.69 -9.51
C THR A 105 32.91 -5.44 -10.15
N GLU A 106 33.07 -4.36 -10.92
CA GLU A 106 34.36 -3.93 -11.48
C GLU A 106 35.43 -3.76 -10.40
N ARG A 107 35.08 -3.07 -9.31
CA ARG A 107 36.00 -2.88 -8.17
C ARG A 107 36.43 -4.20 -7.52
N ILE A 108 35.54 -5.18 -7.42
CA ILE A 108 35.88 -6.52 -6.91
C ILE A 108 36.87 -7.20 -7.86
N HIS A 109 36.67 -7.09 -9.17
CA HIS A 109 37.61 -7.65 -10.15
C HIS A 109 39.00 -7.01 -10.04
N GLU A 110 39.09 -5.68 -9.89
CA GLU A 110 40.35 -4.97 -9.66
C GLU A 110 41.06 -5.41 -8.38
N LEU A 111 40.30 -5.56 -7.28
CA LEU A 111 40.84 -6.04 -6.01
C LEU A 111 41.33 -7.49 -6.10
N ASN A 112 40.61 -8.36 -6.80
CA ASN A 112 41.03 -9.74 -7.03
C ASN A 112 42.33 -9.80 -7.86
N PHE A 113 42.42 -9.00 -8.91
CA PHE A 113 43.65 -8.87 -9.69
C PHE A 113 44.83 -8.38 -8.83
N SER A 114 44.60 -7.37 -7.99
CA SER A 114 45.61 -6.85 -7.05
C SER A 114 46.02 -7.91 -6.01
N LEU A 115 45.08 -8.72 -5.54
CA LEU A 115 45.36 -9.80 -4.61
C LEU A 115 46.19 -10.90 -5.27
N ASP A 116 45.86 -11.29 -6.51
CA ASP A 116 46.57 -12.35 -7.21
C ASP A 116 47.99 -11.94 -7.63
N THR A 117 48.18 -10.69 -8.03
CA THR A 117 49.52 -10.12 -8.26
C THR A 117 50.35 -10.13 -6.98
N GLU A 118 49.77 -9.76 -5.84
CA GLU A 118 50.50 -9.77 -4.57
C GLU A 118 50.76 -11.19 -4.04
N LYS A 119 49.85 -12.14 -4.28
CA LYS A 119 50.11 -13.57 -4.04
C LYS A 119 51.28 -14.08 -4.88
N GLN A 120 51.36 -13.71 -6.16
CA GLN A 120 52.51 -14.09 -7.01
C GLN A 120 53.82 -13.50 -6.48
N ARG A 121 53.81 -12.22 -6.08
CA ARG A 121 54.97 -11.57 -5.47
C ARG A 121 55.39 -12.26 -4.17
N ASN A 122 54.44 -12.57 -3.30
CA ASN A 122 54.71 -13.29 -2.04
C ASN A 122 55.22 -14.70 -2.29
N ASN A 123 54.69 -15.43 -3.27
CA ASN A 123 55.19 -16.75 -3.64
C ASN A 123 56.64 -16.68 -4.13
N ARG A 124 57.00 -15.68 -4.95
CA ARG A 124 58.39 -15.45 -5.37
C ARG A 124 59.29 -15.13 -4.17
N LEU A 125 58.82 -14.31 -3.24
CA LEU A 125 59.55 -14.00 -2.01
C LEU A 125 59.78 -15.26 -1.16
N VAL A 126 58.76 -16.10 -1.00
CA VAL A 126 58.87 -17.38 -0.27
C VAL A 126 59.84 -18.33 -0.98
N GLN A 127 59.83 -18.40 -2.31
CA GLN A 127 60.80 -19.19 -3.08
C GLN A 127 62.23 -18.69 -2.88
N LEU A 128 62.47 -17.37 -2.88
CA LEU A 128 63.77 -16.79 -2.60
C LEU A 128 64.23 -17.11 -1.18
N LEU A 129 63.35 -16.96 -0.18
CA LEU A 129 63.67 -17.30 1.21
C LEU A 129 64.00 -18.78 1.39
N ARG A 130 63.29 -19.68 0.70
CA ARG A 130 63.56 -21.13 0.76
C ARG A 130 64.81 -21.54 -0.04
N GLY A 131 65.14 -20.83 -1.12
CA GLY A 131 66.35 -21.08 -1.91
C GLY A 131 67.63 -20.69 -1.17
N VAL A 132 67.56 -19.69 -0.29
CA VAL A 132 68.66 -19.25 0.59
C VAL A 132 69.06 -20.32 1.60
N ASP A 133 68.17 -21.25 1.96
CA ASP A 133 68.45 -22.32 2.94
C ASP A 133 68.98 -23.63 2.31
N THR A 134 69.08 -23.74 0.98
CA THR A 134 69.48 -24.99 0.28
C THR A 134 70.83 -24.95 -0.44
N GLU A 135 71.53 -23.82 -0.49
CA GLU A 135 72.90 -23.76 -1.02
C GLU A 135 73.94 -23.82 0.11
N SER A 136 74.09 -25.02 0.68
CA SER A 136 75.28 -25.40 1.44
C SER A 136 75.58 -26.87 1.17
N SER A 137 76.21 -27.13 0.01
CA SER A 137 76.79 -28.42 -0.34
C SER A 137 78.10 -28.23 -1.12
N SER A 138 79.20 -28.38 -0.36
CA SER A 138 80.55 -28.86 -0.74
C SER A 138 81.49 -28.06 -1.68
N ASP A 139 82.64 -27.71 -1.09
CA ASP A 139 84.02 -27.58 -1.62
C ASP A 139 84.37 -26.60 -2.76
N SER A 140 84.92 -25.43 -2.39
CA SER A 140 86.30 -24.96 -2.71
C SER A 140 86.51 -23.48 -2.28
N GLU A 141 87.52 -23.24 -1.42
CA GLU A 141 88.24 -22.00 -0.98
C GLU A 141 87.90 -20.60 -1.58
N PRO A 142 88.23 -19.46 -0.92
CA PRO A 142 87.85 -19.00 0.43
C PRO A 142 87.35 -17.53 0.38
N GLU A 143 86.05 -17.27 0.44
CA GLU A 143 85.53 -15.88 0.56
C GLU A 143 84.43 -15.71 1.62
N THR A 144 84.32 -16.64 2.58
CA THR A 144 83.34 -16.57 3.67
C THR A 144 83.90 -16.03 4.98
N GLN A 145 84.91 -15.16 4.91
CA GLN A 145 85.47 -14.47 6.10
C GLN A 145 84.87 -13.09 6.40
N LEU A 146 83.80 -12.66 5.72
CA LEU A 146 83.24 -11.31 5.93
C LEU A 146 81.91 -11.23 6.68
N LEU A 147 81.25 -12.34 7.03
CA LEU A 147 79.93 -12.27 7.67
C LEU A 147 79.74 -13.12 8.93
N ASN A 148 80.81 -13.70 9.49
CA ASN A 148 80.72 -14.51 10.72
C ASN A 148 80.93 -13.71 12.02
N GLY A 149 80.70 -12.40 12.01
CA GLY A 149 81.21 -11.50 13.04
C GLY A 149 80.22 -10.49 13.63
N MET A 150 78.92 -10.75 13.71
CA MET A 150 78.04 -9.92 14.56
C MET A 150 76.98 -10.77 15.27
N ARG A 151 77.45 -11.53 16.25
CA ARG A 151 76.63 -12.15 17.29
C ARG A 151 76.15 -11.03 18.22
N LEU A 152 75.11 -10.30 17.83
CA LEU A 152 74.50 -9.23 18.63
C LEU A 152 73.92 -9.86 19.89
N HIS A 153 74.56 -9.61 21.05
CA HIS A 153 74.26 -10.29 22.30
C HIS A 153 73.38 -9.47 23.24
N SER A 154 72.86 -8.34 22.79
CA SER A 154 71.79 -7.63 23.49
C SER A 154 70.85 -6.92 22.51
N ARG A 155 69.58 -6.79 22.89
CA ARG A 155 68.55 -6.05 22.13
C ARG A 155 68.98 -4.59 21.87
N ASP A 156 69.82 -4.03 22.74
CA ASP A 156 70.30 -2.65 22.64
C ASP A 156 71.40 -2.46 21.58
N GLU A 157 72.27 -3.46 21.35
CA GLU A 157 73.26 -3.43 20.26
C GLU A 157 72.61 -3.50 18.87
N LEU A 158 71.47 -4.20 18.76
CA LEU A 158 70.71 -4.34 17.51
C LEU A 158 69.98 -3.05 17.12
N HIS A 159 69.57 -2.24 18.11
CA HIS A 159 68.99 -0.91 17.84
C HIS A 159 70.06 0.15 17.59
N GLY A 160 71.25 0.02 18.17
CA GLY A 160 72.40 0.90 17.91
C GLY A 160 73.04 0.70 16.53
N SER A 161 72.90 -0.47 15.91
CA SER A 161 73.39 -0.74 14.54
C SER A 161 72.46 -0.22 13.44
N ILE A 162 71.23 0.15 13.78
CA ILE A 162 70.27 0.74 12.85
C ILE A 162 70.57 2.24 12.74
N SER A 163 70.76 2.72 11.52
CA SER A 163 70.94 4.15 11.26
C SER A 163 69.82 4.96 11.91
N PRO A 164 70.13 5.95 12.78
CA PRO A 164 69.14 6.82 13.39
C PRO A 164 68.22 7.49 12.37
N LEU A 165 68.76 7.83 11.18
CA LEU A 165 68.00 8.39 10.07
C LEU A 165 66.96 7.42 9.50
N LEU A 166 67.33 6.14 9.36
CA LEU A 166 66.40 5.10 8.88
C LEU A 166 65.30 4.83 9.90
N MET A 167 65.64 4.81 11.19
CA MET A 167 64.65 4.65 12.27
C MET A 167 63.68 5.84 12.30
N GLN A 168 64.18 7.06 12.13
CA GLN A 168 63.35 8.26 12.02
C GLN A 168 62.43 8.21 10.80
N GLN A 169 62.96 7.85 9.62
CA GLN A 169 62.15 7.71 8.40
C GLN A 169 61.02 6.68 8.59
N ARG A 170 61.32 5.51 9.15
CA ARG A 170 60.31 4.47 9.42
C ARG A 170 59.27 4.93 10.45
N TYR A 171 59.70 5.66 11.48
CA TYR A 171 58.79 6.25 12.44
C TYR A 171 57.86 7.28 11.78
N GLU A 172 58.39 8.14 10.92
CA GLU A 172 57.61 9.15 10.19
C GLU A 172 56.59 8.50 9.25
N GLU A 173 57.00 7.50 8.46
CA GLU A 173 56.13 6.69 7.60
C GLU A 173 54.99 6.02 8.40
N LEU A 174 55.33 5.38 9.52
CA LEU A 174 54.35 4.74 10.40
C LEU A 174 53.41 5.75 11.03
N SER A 175 53.92 6.90 11.47
CA SER A 175 53.11 7.97 12.06
C SER A 175 52.12 8.57 11.06
N ALA A 176 52.55 8.76 9.81
CA ALA A 176 51.70 9.25 8.72
C ALA A 176 50.60 8.24 8.37
N SER A 177 50.97 6.96 8.25
CA SER A 177 50.01 5.87 8.03
C SER A 177 49.00 5.74 9.17
N ASN A 178 49.44 5.85 10.42
CA ASN A 178 48.56 5.80 11.58
C ASN A 178 47.57 6.99 11.60
N ARG A 179 48.06 8.21 11.31
CA ARG A 179 47.20 9.40 11.19
C ARG A 179 46.17 9.25 10.06
N GLN A 180 46.57 8.71 8.92
CA GLN A 180 45.66 8.44 7.80
C GLN A 180 44.59 7.41 8.21
N THR A 181 44.99 6.33 8.86
CA THR A 181 44.09 5.28 9.34
C THR A 181 43.07 5.83 10.34
N HIS A 182 43.51 6.63 11.32
CA HIS A 182 42.60 7.30 12.25
C HIS A 182 41.58 8.22 11.56
N ARG A 183 42.01 8.98 10.53
CA ARG A 183 41.09 9.81 9.74
C ARG A 183 40.07 8.97 8.97
N GLN A 184 40.50 7.84 8.40
CA GLN A 184 39.59 6.92 7.70
C GLN A 184 38.60 6.26 8.67
N LEU A 185 39.06 5.83 9.84
CA LEU A 185 38.22 5.25 10.89
C LEU A 185 37.14 6.24 11.34
N ALA A 186 37.52 7.49 11.63
CA ALA A 186 36.57 8.53 12.01
C ALA A 186 35.51 8.80 10.92
N LYS A 187 35.90 8.76 9.64
CA LYS A 187 34.95 8.86 8.51
C LYS A 187 33.99 7.68 8.47
N LYS A 188 34.48 6.47 8.68
CA LYS A 188 33.65 5.25 8.71
C LYS A 188 32.70 5.24 9.91
N ASP A 189 33.15 5.66 11.09
CA ASP A 189 32.30 5.79 12.28
C ASP A 189 31.18 6.80 12.08
N LYS A 190 31.47 7.94 11.43
CA LYS A 190 30.43 8.92 11.08
C LYS A 190 29.40 8.33 10.12
N ALA A 191 29.85 7.63 9.07
CA ALA A 191 28.95 6.98 8.11
C ALA A 191 28.10 5.89 8.78
N LEU A 192 28.69 5.08 9.68
CA LEU A 192 27.96 4.07 10.45
C LEU A 192 26.88 4.69 11.34
N LYS A 193 27.15 5.82 11.98
CA LYS A 193 26.14 6.53 12.79
C LYS A 193 24.98 7.02 11.93
N LEU A 194 25.25 7.61 10.77
CA LEU A 194 24.21 8.06 9.84
C LEU A 194 23.35 6.89 9.36
N LEU A 195 23.98 5.79 8.91
CA LEU A 195 23.27 4.60 8.47
C LEU A 195 22.39 3.98 9.58
N LYS A 196 22.84 4.02 10.84
CA LYS A 196 22.01 3.58 11.97
C LYS A 196 20.78 4.46 12.15
N CYS A 197 20.93 5.77 12.10
CA CYS A 197 19.80 6.70 12.16
C CYS A 197 18.83 6.47 10.99
N ASP A 198 19.33 6.29 9.77
CA ASP A 198 18.50 6.03 8.60
C ASP A 198 17.72 4.71 8.73
N LEU A 199 18.37 3.66 9.25
CA LEU A 199 17.71 2.38 9.53
C LEU A 199 16.62 2.51 10.59
N GLU A 200 16.85 3.29 11.66
CA GLU A 200 15.84 3.55 12.69
C GLU A 200 14.64 4.30 12.13
N VAL A 201 14.87 5.32 11.30
CA VAL A 201 13.80 6.06 10.61
C VAL A 201 13.03 5.15 9.66
N LEU A 202 13.73 4.34 8.87
CA LEU A 202 13.09 3.43 7.90
C LEU A 202 12.27 2.35 8.62
N ARG A 203 12.76 1.83 9.74
CA ARG A 203 12.02 0.91 10.60
C ARG A 203 10.76 1.56 11.15
N GLY A 204 10.84 2.79 11.65
CA GLY A 204 9.65 3.53 12.11
C GLY A 204 8.60 3.74 11.01
N LYS A 205 9.04 4.04 9.78
CA LYS A 205 8.15 4.14 8.61
C LYS A 205 7.51 2.79 8.27
N TYR A 206 8.28 1.71 8.30
CA TYR A 206 7.75 0.36 8.08
C TYR A 206 6.70 -0.01 9.13
N ASP A 207 7.01 0.20 10.41
CA ASP A 207 6.09 -0.11 11.51
C ASP A 207 4.79 0.69 11.38
N SER A 208 4.87 2.00 11.04
CA SER A 208 3.70 2.83 10.77
C SER A 208 2.85 2.31 9.61
N MET A 209 3.46 2.00 8.46
CA MET A 209 2.73 1.47 7.31
C MET A 209 2.11 0.10 7.61
N TYR A 210 2.78 -0.72 8.40
CA TYR A 210 2.27 -2.02 8.83
C TYR A 210 1.04 -1.88 9.73
N ASP A 211 1.07 -0.92 10.67
CA ASP A 211 -0.06 -0.61 11.54
C ASP A 211 -1.25 -0.08 10.75
N ASP A 212 -1.01 0.81 9.78
CA ASP A 212 -2.05 1.33 8.87
C ASP A 212 -2.69 0.20 8.07
N TYR A 213 -1.88 -0.68 7.47
CA TYR A 213 -2.37 -1.87 6.75
C TYR A 213 -3.23 -2.76 7.66
N ARG A 214 -2.78 -3.03 8.89
CA ARG A 214 -3.54 -3.83 9.85
C ARG A 214 -4.85 -3.16 10.29
N SER A 215 -4.86 -1.83 10.36
CA SER A 215 -6.07 -1.07 10.70
C SER A 215 -7.11 -1.17 9.56
N GLU A 216 -6.67 -1.00 8.31
CA GLU A 216 -7.51 -1.08 7.13
C GLU A 216 -8.03 -2.50 6.89
N GLN A 217 -7.20 -3.52 7.12
CA GLN A 217 -7.63 -4.91 7.07
C GLN A 217 -8.79 -5.17 8.05
N ARG A 218 -8.67 -4.75 9.32
CA ARG A 218 -9.74 -4.91 10.32
C ARG A 218 -11.01 -4.15 9.93
N ARG A 219 -10.85 -2.95 9.35
CA ARG A 219 -11.96 -2.15 8.85
C ARG A 219 -12.70 -2.87 7.72
N LEU A 220 -11.96 -3.44 6.77
CA LEU A 220 -12.51 -4.23 5.66
C LEU A 220 -13.22 -5.49 6.17
N GLU A 221 -12.62 -6.25 7.07
CA GLU A 221 -13.23 -7.44 7.68
C GLU A 221 -14.56 -7.09 8.36
N THR A 222 -14.60 -5.97 9.09
CA THR A 222 -15.83 -5.46 9.71
C THR A 222 -16.89 -5.10 8.67
N LEU A 223 -16.49 -4.44 7.58
CA LEU A 223 -17.40 -4.07 6.49
C LEU A 223 -17.96 -5.30 5.77
N CYS A 224 -17.11 -6.28 5.46
CA CYS A 224 -17.49 -7.56 4.87
C CYS A 224 -18.46 -8.32 5.78
N GLY A 225 -18.20 -8.37 7.09
CA GLY A 225 -19.11 -8.97 8.07
C GLY A 225 -20.48 -8.30 8.09
N ARG A 226 -20.52 -6.95 8.09
CA ARG A 226 -21.77 -6.18 8.02
C ARG A 226 -22.53 -6.43 6.72
N TYR A 227 -21.82 -6.49 5.59
CA TYR A 227 -22.39 -6.77 4.29
C TYR A 227 -23.04 -8.16 4.23
N LEU A 228 -22.32 -9.20 4.69
CA LEU A 228 -22.84 -10.56 4.74
C LEU A 228 -24.07 -10.67 5.64
N HIS A 229 -24.04 -10.04 6.82
CA HIS A 229 -25.20 -10.01 7.72
C HIS A 229 -26.41 -9.32 7.08
N MET A 230 -26.19 -8.18 6.42
CA MET A 230 -27.26 -7.49 5.70
C MET A 230 -27.82 -8.35 4.56
N GLN A 231 -26.97 -9.04 3.80
CA GLN A 231 -27.40 -9.95 2.73
C GLN A 231 -28.24 -11.10 3.28
N GLN A 232 -27.81 -11.73 4.37
CA GLN A 232 -28.57 -12.79 5.04
C GLN A 232 -29.93 -12.28 5.52
N LYS A 233 -29.98 -11.10 6.15
CA LYS A 233 -31.23 -10.44 6.55
C LYS A 233 -32.15 -10.14 5.37
N LYS A 234 -31.62 -9.68 4.23
CA LYS A 234 -32.42 -9.43 3.02
C LYS A 234 -32.96 -10.74 2.44
N LYS A 235 -32.13 -11.78 2.37
CA LYS A 235 -32.56 -13.12 1.92
C LYS A 235 -33.71 -13.65 2.77
N GLN A 236 -33.60 -13.54 4.09
CA GLN A 236 -34.66 -13.96 5.01
C GLN A 236 -35.96 -13.17 4.82
N GLN A 237 -35.87 -11.85 4.60
CA GLN A 237 -37.06 -11.03 4.31
C GLN A 237 -37.74 -11.43 3.01
N ILE A 238 -36.96 -11.67 1.94
CA ILE A 238 -37.48 -12.13 0.66
C ILE A 238 -38.19 -13.47 0.83
N PHE A 239 -37.59 -14.39 1.59
CA PHE A 239 -38.20 -15.69 1.89
C PHE A 239 -39.55 -15.54 2.61
N ILE A 240 -39.60 -14.77 3.70
CA ILE A 240 -40.84 -14.53 4.46
C ILE A 240 -41.90 -13.87 3.58
N LEU A 241 -41.52 -12.89 2.75
CA LEU A 241 -42.45 -12.22 1.85
C LEU A 241 -43.00 -13.20 0.80
N LYS A 242 -42.16 -14.07 0.24
CA LYS A 242 -42.58 -15.12 -0.69
C LYS A 242 -43.57 -16.09 -0.05
N GLU A 243 -43.31 -16.56 1.16
CA GLU A 243 -44.26 -17.41 1.88
C GLU A 243 -45.58 -16.69 2.16
N THR A 244 -45.51 -15.44 2.62
CA THR A 244 -46.71 -14.62 2.90
C THR A 244 -47.56 -14.44 1.63
N LEU A 245 -46.93 -14.14 0.50
CA LEU A 245 -47.61 -14.03 -0.79
C LEU A 245 -48.16 -15.37 -1.26
N GLY A 246 -47.44 -16.47 -1.01
CA GLY A 246 -47.91 -17.83 -1.29
C GLY A 246 -49.21 -18.15 -0.56
N TYR A 247 -49.27 -17.92 0.76
CA TYR A 247 -50.50 -18.11 1.52
C TYR A 247 -51.65 -17.22 1.02
N ALA A 248 -51.35 -15.97 0.65
CA ALA A 248 -52.34 -15.07 0.08
C ALA A 248 -52.89 -15.56 -1.28
N SER A 249 -52.01 -16.06 -2.17
CA SER A 249 -52.43 -16.61 -3.46
C SER A 249 -53.28 -17.87 -3.30
N GLU A 250 -52.92 -18.76 -2.37
CA GLU A 250 -53.73 -19.95 -2.06
C GLU A 250 -55.10 -19.55 -1.49
N CYS A 251 -55.15 -18.55 -0.58
CA CYS A 251 -56.44 -18.01 -0.10
C CYS A 251 -57.31 -17.50 -1.25
N LEU A 252 -56.74 -16.73 -2.19
CA LEU A 252 -57.49 -16.21 -3.33
C LEU A 252 -57.98 -17.33 -4.24
N PHE A 253 -57.14 -18.33 -4.52
CA PHE A 253 -57.49 -19.49 -5.33
C PHE A 253 -58.66 -20.26 -4.72
N HIS A 254 -58.57 -20.66 -3.46
CA HIS A 254 -59.64 -21.41 -2.80
C HIS A 254 -60.92 -20.59 -2.67
N ALA A 255 -60.83 -19.28 -2.35
CA ALA A 255 -61.99 -18.40 -2.32
C ALA A 255 -62.67 -18.29 -3.69
N GLN A 256 -61.89 -18.14 -4.76
CA GLN A 256 -62.41 -18.04 -6.13
C GLN A 256 -63.12 -19.34 -6.53
N VAL A 257 -62.51 -20.51 -6.28
CA VAL A 257 -63.13 -21.80 -6.58
C VAL A 257 -64.46 -21.97 -5.83
N THR A 258 -64.51 -21.61 -4.55
CA THR A 258 -65.76 -21.67 -3.77
C THR A 258 -66.84 -20.75 -4.35
N ILE A 259 -66.49 -19.50 -4.72
CA ILE A 259 -67.44 -18.55 -5.31
C ILE A 259 -67.96 -19.07 -6.66
N GLU A 260 -67.09 -19.59 -7.52
CA GLU A 260 -67.45 -20.12 -8.83
C GLU A 260 -68.37 -21.36 -8.73
N ASN A 261 -68.10 -22.24 -7.78
CA ASN A 261 -68.94 -23.43 -7.55
C ASN A 261 -70.33 -23.04 -7.03
N CYS A 262 -70.41 -22.09 -6.09
CA CYS A 262 -71.69 -21.57 -5.61
C CYS A 262 -72.47 -20.85 -6.71
N ALA A 263 -71.80 -20.07 -7.57
CA ALA A 263 -72.44 -19.40 -8.71
C ALA A 263 -73.03 -20.39 -9.73
N ARG A 264 -72.52 -21.63 -9.77
CA ARG A 264 -73.05 -22.74 -10.59
C ARG A 264 -74.13 -23.56 -9.88
N GLY A 265 -74.56 -23.16 -8.68
CA GLY A 265 -75.60 -23.84 -7.90
C GLY A 265 -75.12 -25.10 -7.16
N ALA A 266 -73.81 -25.32 -7.05
CA ALA A 266 -73.25 -26.39 -6.24
C ALA A 266 -73.07 -25.96 -4.78
N ASP A 267 -73.17 -26.92 -3.85
CA ASP A 267 -72.86 -26.70 -2.44
C ASP A 267 -71.38 -26.33 -2.23
N ILE A 268 -71.11 -25.61 -1.13
CA ILE A 268 -69.74 -25.21 -0.77
C ILE A 268 -68.91 -26.47 -0.49
N ASP A 269 -67.85 -26.67 -1.27
CA ASP A 269 -66.88 -27.72 -1.00
C ASP A 269 -66.10 -27.41 0.29
N GLU A 270 -66.30 -28.28 1.29
CA GLU A 270 -65.69 -28.20 2.61
C GLU A 270 -64.16 -28.25 2.55
N HIS A 271 -63.58 -28.90 1.55
CA HIS A 271 -62.12 -28.96 1.36
C HIS A 271 -61.54 -27.58 1.00
N HIS A 272 -62.18 -26.85 0.09
CA HIS A 272 -61.73 -25.50 -0.28
C HIS A 272 -61.92 -24.51 0.88
N LEU A 273 -63.01 -24.63 1.64
CA LEU A 273 -63.27 -23.78 2.80
C LEU A 273 -62.27 -24.01 3.94
N THR A 274 -61.96 -25.26 4.26
CA THR A 274 -60.98 -25.60 5.30
C THR A 274 -59.57 -25.15 4.91
N THR A 275 -59.18 -25.38 3.65
CA THR A 275 -57.87 -24.97 3.13
C THR A 275 -57.72 -23.44 3.07
N PHE A 276 -58.79 -22.72 2.71
CA PHE A 276 -58.84 -21.25 2.80
C PHE A 276 -58.59 -20.76 4.23
N ASN A 277 -59.31 -21.31 5.22
CA ASN A 277 -59.19 -20.88 6.62
C ASN A 277 -57.78 -21.13 7.18
N GLN A 278 -57.18 -22.29 6.87
CA GLN A 278 -55.81 -22.61 7.26
C GLN A 278 -54.79 -21.65 6.64
N ASN A 279 -54.88 -21.40 5.34
CA ASN A 279 -53.99 -20.46 4.65
C ASN A 279 -54.18 -19.02 5.13
N MET A 280 -55.41 -18.62 5.48
CA MET A 280 -55.69 -17.29 6.03
C MET A 280 -55.03 -17.11 7.40
N GLU A 281 -55.06 -18.12 8.26
CA GLU A 281 -54.37 -18.08 9.55
C GLU A 281 -52.84 -17.96 9.37
N LEU A 282 -52.26 -18.77 8.47
CA LEU A 282 -50.84 -18.73 8.14
C LEU A 282 -50.43 -17.39 7.52
N PHE A 283 -51.25 -16.84 6.63
CA PHE A 283 -51.06 -15.51 6.05
C PHE A 283 -51.05 -14.42 7.13
N MET A 284 -52.04 -14.41 8.03
CA MET A 284 -52.12 -13.43 9.11
C MET A 284 -50.95 -13.55 10.08
N ARG A 285 -50.47 -14.77 10.35
CA ARG A 285 -49.27 -15.02 11.15
C ARG A 285 -48.01 -14.49 10.46
N ALA A 286 -47.85 -14.74 9.17
CA ALA A 286 -46.72 -14.28 8.37
C ALA A 286 -46.69 -12.74 8.22
N LEU A 287 -47.85 -12.11 8.05
CA LEU A 287 -48.00 -10.65 8.04
C LEU A 287 -47.58 -10.01 9.37
N ARG A 288 -48.00 -10.58 10.51
CA ARG A 288 -47.58 -10.08 11.83
C ARG A 288 -46.07 -10.13 12.00
N ASN A 289 -45.43 -11.22 11.54
CA ASN A 289 -43.98 -11.34 11.56
C ASN A 289 -43.29 -10.27 10.70
N CYS A 290 -43.84 -9.94 9.53
CA CYS A 290 -43.35 -8.83 8.69
C CYS A 290 -43.46 -7.47 9.40
N CYS A 291 -44.60 -7.19 10.04
CA CYS A 291 -44.85 -5.92 10.72
C CYS A 291 -44.03 -5.74 12.00
N CYS A 292 -43.89 -6.78 12.82
CA CYS A 292 -43.07 -6.76 14.04
C CYS A 292 -41.58 -6.56 13.71
N LEU A 293 -41.07 -7.22 12.65
CA LEU A 293 -39.70 -7.00 12.17
C LEU A 293 -39.48 -5.58 11.67
N ARG A 294 -40.47 -4.96 11.02
CA ARG A 294 -40.39 -3.57 10.55
C ARG A 294 -40.35 -2.59 11.72
N LYS A 295 -41.17 -2.82 12.76
CA LYS A 295 -41.19 -2.01 13.98
C LYS A 295 -39.89 -2.14 14.79
N LEU A 296 -39.35 -3.35 14.92
CA LEU A 296 -38.06 -3.60 15.58
C LEU A 296 -36.91 -2.88 14.88
N ARG A 297 -36.88 -2.87 13.54
CA ARG A 297 -35.86 -2.13 12.79
C ARG A 297 -35.96 -0.63 12.97
N LYS A 298 -37.17 -0.09 13.05
CA LYS A 298 -37.40 1.34 13.29
C LYS A 298 -36.81 1.73 14.66
N LEU A 299 -37.10 0.95 15.69
CA LEU A 299 -36.54 1.15 17.03
C LEU A 299 -35.00 1.00 17.08
N GLN A 300 -34.41 0.09 16.32
CA GLN A 300 -32.94 -0.01 16.22
C GLN A 300 -32.31 1.19 15.51
N GLN A 301 -32.95 1.70 14.46
CA GLN A 301 -32.50 2.91 13.77
C GLN A 301 -32.62 4.15 14.65
N ASP A 302 -33.72 4.26 15.40
CA ASP A 302 -33.94 5.36 16.34
C ASP A 302 -32.89 5.33 17.49
N ALA A 303 -32.49 4.15 17.95
CA ALA A 303 -31.44 4.00 18.96
C ALA A 303 -30.04 4.39 18.44
N ASP A 304 -29.70 4.01 17.20
CA ASP A 304 -28.42 4.35 16.56
C ASP A 304 -28.30 5.86 16.23
N GLU A 305 -29.41 6.60 16.14
CA GLU A 305 -29.41 8.06 15.97
C GLU A 305 -29.29 8.82 17.29
N VAL A 306 -29.81 8.29 18.40
CA VAL A 306 -29.67 8.90 19.73
C VAL A 306 -28.21 8.86 20.22
N ASP A 307 -27.46 7.80 19.90
CA ASP A 307 -26.03 7.69 20.22
C ASP A 307 -25.11 8.59 19.36
N LYS A 308 -25.66 9.29 18.35
CA LYS A 308 -24.92 10.25 17.50
C LYS A 308 -25.16 11.72 17.84
N LEU A 309 -25.98 12.03 18.84
CA LEU A 309 -26.15 13.39 19.30
C LEU A 309 -24.94 13.80 20.17
N PRO A 310 -24.23 14.90 19.83
CA PRO A 310 -23.14 15.38 20.66
C PRO A 310 -23.70 15.86 22.00
N ALA A 311 -23.06 15.44 23.10
CA ALA A 311 -23.37 15.93 24.44
C ALA A 311 -23.41 17.47 24.45
N PRO A 312 -24.38 18.09 25.14
CA PRO A 312 -24.42 19.55 25.25
C PRO A 312 -23.15 20.00 25.96
N SER A 313 -22.39 20.86 25.28
CA SER A 313 -21.25 21.58 25.83
C SER A 313 -21.72 22.39 27.04
N VAL A 314 -21.40 21.91 28.24
CA VAL A 314 -21.50 22.70 29.47
C VAL A 314 -20.44 23.80 29.37
N GLY A 315 -20.90 25.05 29.45
CA GLY A 315 -20.11 26.24 29.24
C GLY A 315 -19.02 26.48 30.28
N ASP A 316 -18.00 27.18 29.81
CA ASP A 316 -16.96 27.82 30.62
C ASP A 316 -17.58 28.77 31.66
N SER A 317 -17.20 28.57 32.93
CA SER A 317 -17.16 29.62 33.95
C SER A 317 -16.17 29.24 35.05
N SER A 318 -14.96 29.79 34.90
CA SER A 318 -14.05 30.34 35.92
C SER A 318 -13.95 29.74 37.34
N ASN A 319 -12.70 29.37 37.65
CA ASN A 319 -11.93 29.65 38.87
C ASN A 319 -12.15 28.88 40.19
N CYS A 320 -11.05 28.22 40.58
CA CYS A 320 -10.28 28.36 41.83
C CYS A 320 -10.15 27.12 42.75
N ARG A 321 -8.86 26.79 42.97
CA ARG A 321 -8.23 26.14 44.14
C ARG A 321 -8.14 24.60 44.18
N ASP A 322 -6.96 24.13 43.77
CA ASP A 322 -6.18 23.09 44.47
C ASP A 322 -5.88 23.51 45.93
N PRO A 323 -5.52 22.61 46.89
CA PRO A 323 -4.76 21.37 46.66
C PRO A 323 -5.14 20.14 47.54
N GLN A 324 -4.77 18.92 47.12
CA GLN A 324 -3.85 18.01 47.85
C GLN A 324 -3.95 16.53 47.39
N VAL A 325 -2.79 16.03 46.94
CA VAL A 325 -2.09 14.81 47.40
C VAL A 325 -2.95 13.61 47.84
N THR A 326 -2.90 12.51 47.09
CA THR A 326 -2.35 11.22 47.57
C THR A 326 -2.27 10.20 46.43
N ALA A 327 -1.07 10.03 45.89
CA ALA A 327 -0.67 8.80 45.21
C ALA A 327 0.05 7.91 46.24
N GLN A 328 -0.58 6.83 46.68
CA GLN A 328 0.14 5.71 47.31
C GLN A 328 -0.10 4.41 46.55
N LYS A 329 0.98 4.01 45.88
CA LYS A 329 1.22 2.76 45.20
C LYS A 329 1.99 1.83 46.16
N LYS A 330 1.43 0.69 46.55
CA LYS A 330 2.08 -0.50 47.18
C LYS A 330 0.96 -1.55 47.34
N ARG A 331 1.05 -2.84 46.98
CA ARG A 331 2.09 -3.88 47.09
C ARG A 331 1.71 -5.00 46.09
N ARG A 332 2.61 -5.48 45.23
CA ARG A 332 3.45 -6.69 45.41
C ARG A 332 2.72 -7.91 46.00
N LEU A 333 2.62 -8.98 45.20
CA LEU A 333 3.05 -10.32 45.64
C LEU A 333 3.48 -11.19 44.45
N ARG A 334 4.76 -11.58 44.51
CA ARG A 334 5.42 -12.61 43.72
C ARG A 334 4.78 -13.98 44.02
N LYS A 335 4.76 -14.89 43.06
CA LYS A 335 5.23 -16.27 43.31
C LYS A 335 5.89 -16.86 42.05
N ARG A 336 7.16 -17.19 42.25
CA ARG A 336 8.03 -18.02 41.43
C ARG A 336 8.03 -19.40 42.11
N SER A 337 7.82 -20.48 41.38
CA SER A 337 8.45 -21.80 41.58
C SER A 337 8.23 -22.56 40.26
N LYS A 338 9.26 -22.74 39.42
CA LYS A 338 10.17 -23.89 39.44
C LYS A 338 9.42 -25.21 39.63
N HIS A 339 9.18 -25.91 38.53
CA HIS A 339 9.81 -27.20 38.27
C HIS A 339 10.23 -27.26 36.80
#